data_AF-A0A9Q6EN75-F1
#
_entry.id   AF-A0A9Q6EN75-F1
#
_cell.length_a   1.000
_cell.length_b   1.000
_cell.length_c   1.000
_cell.angle_alpha   90.00
_cell.angle_beta   90.00
_cell.angle_gamma   90.00
#
_symmetry.space_group_name_H-M   'P 1'
#
loop_
_entity.id
_entity.type
_entity.pdbx_description
1 polymer ?
#
loop_
_entity_poly.entity_id
_entity_poly.type
_entity_poly.pdbx_seq_one_letter_code
_entity_poly.pdbx_strand_id
1 'polypeptide(L)'
;SEWLERHARRGRKAKRFTVLLSQYDRVAAWGLDGKSDLADAFFRIRLGKKALAHAKSLKNEQLINWLKLDQSHCLLDDQPLKLPPYREMKAATVRYGSTIFQPYTDNANKPEKSAENALKPAPEAVCDENFLDGDRVLWRLIQRFGEGKSDSALVTEVLGFTGKRYSEGVVLLERLKKQFGG
;
A
#
# COMPACT_ATOMS: atom_id res chain seq x y z
N SER A 1 1.03 1.26 -6.01
CA SER A 1 0.92 0.22 -4.97
C SER A 1 0.08 0.73 -3.81
N GLU A 2 -1.06 0.10 -3.53
CA GLU A 2 -1.99 0.55 -2.46
C GLU A 2 -1.37 0.47 -1.05
N TRP A 3 -0.49 -0.52 -0.83
CA TRP A 3 0.21 -0.71 0.43
C TRP A 3 1.04 0.51 0.85
N LEU A 4 1.86 1.04 -0.06
CA LEU A 4 2.75 2.16 0.23
C LEU A 4 1.98 3.42 0.60
N GLU A 5 0.86 3.67 -0.09
CA GLU A 5 0.00 4.81 0.19
C GLU A 5 -0.64 4.75 1.58
N ARG A 6 -1.17 3.58 1.97
CA ARG A 6 -1.74 3.39 3.31
C ARG A 6 -0.68 3.61 4.39
N HIS A 7 0.54 3.14 4.16
CA HIS A 7 1.65 3.28 5.10
C HIS A 7 2.20 4.71 5.17
N ALA A 8 2.36 5.40 4.04
CA ALA A 8 2.82 6.77 4.02
C ALA A 8 1.82 7.74 4.69
N ARG A 9 0.51 7.55 4.47
CA ARG A 9 -0.53 8.42 5.09
C ARG A 9 -0.79 8.12 6.56
N ARG A 10 -0.80 6.85 6.97
CA ARG A 10 -1.23 6.43 8.32
C ARG A 10 -0.09 5.89 9.20
N GLY A 11 1.12 5.73 8.65
CA GLY A 11 2.27 5.15 9.35
C GLY A 11 2.64 5.89 10.63
N ARG A 12 2.51 7.23 10.63
CA ARG A 12 2.75 8.06 11.83
C ARG A 12 1.89 7.65 13.03
N LYS A 13 0.59 7.37 12.80
CA LYS A 13 -0.33 6.94 13.87
C LYS A 13 0.01 5.54 14.39
N ALA A 14 0.44 4.66 13.48
CA ALA A 14 0.83 3.30 13.80
C ALA A 14 2.30 3.17 14.25
N LYS A 15 3.02 4.29 14.45
CA LYS A 15 4.47 4.34 14.77
C LYS A 15 5.33 3.47 13.84
N ARG A 16 4.92 3.35 12.57
CA ARG A 16 5.64 2.56 11.56
C ARG A 16 6.75 3.43 10.97
N PHE A 17 7.97 2.91 10.98
CA PHE A 17 9.10 3.51 10.29
C PHE A 17 9.23 2.87 8.91
N THR A 18 9.21 3.69 7.85
CA THR A 18 9.28 3.21 6.47
C THR A 18 10.46 3.88 5.78
N VAL A 19 11.37 3.06 5.24
CA VAL A 19 12.53 3.51 4.49
C VAL A 19 12.36 3.06 3.05
N LEU A 20 12.47 4.00 2.12
CA LEU A 20 12.43 3.73 0.68
C LEU A 20 13.83 3.91 0.12
N LEU A 21 14.32 2.92 -0.60
CA LEU A 21 15.62 2.96 -1.27
C LEU A 21 15.39 2.99 -2.78
N SER A 22 15.98 3.96 -3.46
CA SER A 22 15.89 4.06 -4.92
C SER A 22 17.20 4.50 -5.55
N GLN A 23 17.50 3.92 -6.70
CA GLN A 23 18.63 4.29 -7.53
C GLN A 23 18.41 5.58 -8.32
N TYR A 24 17.16 6.04 -8.45
CA TYR A 24 16.82 7.28 -9.15
C TYR A 24 16.24 8.32 -8.18
N ASP A 25 16.45 9.60 -8.51
CA ASP A 25 15.91 10.73 -7.75
C ASP A 25 14.69 11.31 -8.48
N ARG A 26 13.66 10.47 -8.66
CA ARG A 26 12.41 10.83 -9.32
C ARG A 26 11.24 10.17 -8.61
N VAL A 27 10.17 10.93 -8.39
CA VAL A 27 8.93 10.49 -7.72
C VAL A 27 8.32 9.27 -8.43
N ALA A 28 8.33 9.28 -9.77
CA ALA A 28 7.87 8.14 -10.56
C ALA A 28 8.68 6.86 -10.29
N ALA A 29 10.00 6.97 -10.12
CA ALA A 29 10.87 5.84 -9.80
C ALA A 29 10.69 5.31 -8.37
N TRP A 30 9.91 5.99 -7.54
CA TRP A 30 9.53 5.54 -6.20
C TRP A 30 8.16 4.86 -6.19
N GLY A 31 7.50 4.74 -7.35
CA GLY A 31 6.13 4.23 -7.46
C GLY A 31 5.09 5.22 -6.94
N LEU A 32 5.44 6.50 -6.88
CA LEU A 32 4.60 7.61 -6.40
C LEU A 32 4.12 8.51 -7.56
N ASP A 33 4.15 8.00 -8.78
CA ASP A 33 3.75 8.78 -9.97
C ASP A 33 2.29 9.27 -9.85
N GLY A 34 2.05 10.54 -10.16
CA GLY A 34 0.76 11.20 -9.97
C GLY A 34 0.33 11.42 -8.50
N LYS A 35 1.21 11.15 -7.51
CA LYS A 35 0.91 11.27 -6.07
C LYS A 35 1.98 12.12 -5.35
N SER A 36 2.16 13.37 -5.81
CA SER A 36 3.12 14.34 -5.23
C SER A 36 2.98 14.48 -3.72
N ASP A 37 1.75 14.57 -3.23
CA ASP A 37 1.44 14.80 -1.82
C ASP A 37 1.92 13.65 -0.91
N LEU A 38 2.07 12.46 -1.50
CA LEU A 38 2.59 11.30 -0.79
C LEU A 38 4.10 11.35 -0.64
N ALA A 39 4.81 12.00 -1.57
CA ALA A 39 6.25 12.21 -1.48
C ALA A 39 6.60 13.18 -0.34
N ASP A 40 5.73 14.14 -0.03
CA ASP A 40 5.92 15.09 1.08
C ASP A 40 5.82 14.43 2.46
N ALA A 41 5.29 13.19 2.54
CA ALA A 41 5.30 12.40 3.77
C ALA A 41 6.69 11.81 4.10
N PHE A 42 7.66 11.94 3.20
CA PHE A 42 9.00 11.38 3.34
C PHE A 42 10.07 12.47 3.30
N PHE A 43 11.09 12.32 4.15
CA PHE A 43 12.35 13.06 4.01
C PHE A 43 13.26 12.39 2.99
N ARG A 44 13.95 13.16 2.16
CA ARG A 44 14.79 12.63 1.07
C ARG A 44 16.25 12.77 1.42
N ILE A 45 16.94 11.64 1.58
CA ILE A 45 18.40 11.65 1.73
C ILE A 45 19.05 11.43 0.36
N ARG A 46 19.79 12.41 -0.12
CA ARG A 46 20.59 12.33 -1.35
C ARG A 46 22.06 12.15 -1.01
N LEU A 47 22.69 11.18 -1.67
CA LEU A 47 24.09 10.82 -1.42
C LEU A 47 24.95 11.08 -2.68
N GLY A 48 26.21 11.45 -2.46
CA GLY A 48 27.25 11.52 -3.49
C GLY A 48 26.82 12.27 -4.76
N LYS A 49 26.85 11.58 -5.90
CA LYS A 49 26.53 12.17 -7.22
C LYS A 49 25.12 12.77 -7.29
N LYS A 50 24.15 12.20 -6.59
CA LYS A 50 22.77 12.73 -6.57
C LYS A 50 22.67 14.01 -5.76
N ALA A 51 23.36 14.07 -4.62
CA ALA A 51 23.45 15.28 -3.81
C ALA A 51 24.09 16.42 -4.62
N LEU A 52 25.18 16.12 -5.33
CA LEU A 52 25.85 17.09 -6.20
C LEU A 52 24.98 17.55 -7.38
N ALA A 53 24.25 16.63 -8.02
CA ALA A 53 23.33 16.98 -9.10
C ALA A 53 22.22 17.92 -8.61
N HIS A 54 21.68 17.67 -7.42
CA HIS A 54 20.67 18.51 -6.80
C HIS A 54 21.21 19.86 -6.33
N ALA A 55 22.40 19.91 -5.72
CA ALA A 55 23.02 21.18 -5.36
C ALA A 55 23.32 22.06 -6.59
N LYS A 56 23.66 21.44 -7.74
CA LYS A 56 23.80 22.13 -9.03
C LYS A 56 22.48 22.70 -9.55
N SER A 57 21.36 21.98 -9.44
CA SER A 57 20.06 22.51 -9.86
C SER A 57 19.60 23.67 -8.98
N LEU A 58 19.96 23.65 -7.69
CA LEU A 58 19.74 24.77 -6.76
C LEU A 58 20.69 25.95 -6.98
N LYS A 59 21.69 25.83 -7.87
CA LYS A 59 22.72 26.84 -8.14
C LYS A 59 23.47 27.31 -6.87
N ASN A 60 23.62 26.43 -5.88
CA ASN A 60 24.29 26.74 -4.62
C ASN A 60 25.74 26.26 -4.65
N GLU A 61 26.66 27.15 -5.04
CA GLU A 61 28.09 26.81 -5.19
C GLU A 61 28.76 26.42 -3.87
N GLN A 62 28.37 27.05 -2.76
CA GLN A 62 28.89 26.71 -1.44
C GLN A 62 28.53 25.27 -1.07
N LEU A 63 27.28 24.87 -1.32
CA LEU A 63 26.80 23.52 -1.07
C LEU A 63 27.51 22.49 -1.95
N ILE A 64 27.73 22.81 -3.22
CA ILE A 64 28.48 21.95 -4.15
C ILE A 64 29.92 21.74 -3.64
N ASN A 65 30.59 22.82 -3.23
CA ASN A 65 31.96 22.74 -2.73
C ASN A 65 32.01 21.95 -1.43
N TRP A 66 31.08 22.20 -0.51
CA TRP A 66 30.97 21.45 0.74
C TRP A 66 30.78 19.95 0.50
N LEU A 67 29.86 19.55 -0.39
CA LEU A 67 29.62 18.14 -0.75
C LEU A 67 30.83 17.45 -1.41
N LYS A 68 31.76 18.19 -2.00
CA LYS A 68 32.99 17.63 -2.60
C LYS A 68 34.11 17.40 -1.59
N LEU A 69 34.08 18.07 -0.44
CA LEU A 69 35.15 17.99 0.56
C LEU A 69 35.24 16.61 1.22
N ASP A 70 34.10 15.93 1.40
CA ASP A 70 34.02 14.68 2.14
C ASP A 70 32.91 13.80 1.56
N GLN A 71 33.19 12.50 1.39
CA GLN A 71 32.21 11.53 0.88
C GLN A 71 31.06 11.28 1.85
N SER A 72 31.25 11.58 3.13
CA SER A 72 30.20 11.49 4.16
C SER A 72 29.22 12.66 4.13
N HIS A 73 29.48 13.71 3.35
CA HIS A 73 28.55 14.81 3.17
C HIS A 73 27.39 14.40 2.25
N CYS A 74 26.18 14.68 2.69
CA CYS A 74 24.93 14.38 2.01
C CYS A 74 23.94 15.53 2.13
N LEU A 75 22.79 15.38 1.46
CA LEU A 75 21.67 16.31 1.62
C LEU A 75 20.47 15.59 2.23
N LEU A 76 19.86 16.22 3.22
CA LEU A 76 18.53 15.90 3.71
C LEU A 76 17.57 16.93 3.15
N ASP A 77 16.79 16.52 2.15
CA ASP A 77 16.07 17.39 1.24
C ASP A 77 17.04 18.41 0.61
N ASP A 78 17.04 19.64 1.11
CA ASP A 78 17.90 20.74 0.65
C ASP A 78 18.93 21.18 1.71
N GLN A 79 18.93 20.55 2.89
CA GLN A 79 19.80 20.89 4.01
C GLN A 79 21.09 20.06 3.99
N PRO A 80 22.26 20.67 4.27
CA PRO A 80 23.51 19.93 4.40
C PRO A 80 23.46 19.02 5.63
N LEU A 81 23.82 17.75 5.43
CA LEU A 81 23.87 16.76 6.50
C LEU A 81 25.17 15.95 6.37
N LYS A 82 25.80 15.61 7.50
CA LYS A 82 26.97 14.74 7.53
C LYS A 82 26.57 13.38 8.08
N LEU A 83 26.89 12.32 7.34
CA LEU A 83 26.69 10.96 7.83
C LEU A 83 27.67 10.66 8.97
N PRO A 84 27.24 9.91 9.99
CA PRO A 84 28.12 9.47 11.05
C PRO A 84 29.25 8.59 10.49
N PRO A 85 30.41 8.52 11.16
CA PRO A 85 31.53 7.68 10.75
C PRO A 85 31.12 6.22 10.57
N TYR A 86 31.76 5.52 9.63
CA TYR A 86 31.48 4.11 9.37
C TYR A 86 31.55 3.22 10.62
N ARG A 87 32.49 3.51 11.53
CA ARG A 87 32.62 2.79 12.80
C ARG A 87 31.37 2.91 13.67
N GLU A 88 30.78 4.10 13.74
CA GLU A 88 29.55 4.36 14.49
C GLU A 88 28.34 3.74 13.79
N MET A 89 28.26 3.86 12.46
CA MET A 89 27.22 3.19 11.68
C MET A 89 27.26 1.66 11.89
N LYS A 90 28.46 1.06 11.81
CA LYS A 90 28.66 -0.37 12.06
C LYS A 90 28.32 -0.74 13.49
N ALA A 91 28.72 0.07 14.47
CA ALA A 91 28.35 -0.14 15.86
C ALA A 91 26.84 -0.06 16.07
N ALA A 92 26.15 0.86 15.41
CA ALA A 92 24.69 0.94 15.41
C ALA A 92 24.08 -0.33 14.78
N THR A 93 24.51 -0.75 13.60
CA THR A 93 23.98 -1.98 12.98
C THR A 93 24.22 -3.24 13.84
N VAL A 94 25.33 -3.31 14.57
CA VAL A 94 25.63 -4.44 15.47
C VAL A 94 24.83 -4.36 16.78
N ARG A 95 24.72 -3.17 17.40
CA ARG A 95 23.93 -2.94 18.63
C ARG A 95 22.43 -3.06 18.38
N TYR A 96 21.97 -2.60 17.22
CA TYR A 96 20.59 -2.71 16.77
C TYR A 96 20.31 -4.02 16.02
N GLY A 97 21.31 -4.84 15.71
CA GLY A 97 21.11 -6.20 15.23
C GLY A 97 20.38 -7.09 16.25
N SER A 98 20.40 -6.73 17.54
CA SER A 98 19.61 -7.39 18.60
C SER A 98 18.29 -6.70 18.96
N THR A 99 18.05 -5.45 18.52
CA THR A 99 16.83 -4.67 18.83
C THR A 99 15.99 -4.30 17.61
N ILE A 100 16.50 -4.50 16.39
CA ILE A 100 15.66 -4.74 15.23
C ILE A 100 15.08 -6.12 15.49
N PHE A 101 13.86 -6.16 16.01
CA PHE A 101 13.01 -7.33 15.84
C PHE A 101 13.08 -7.70 14.37
N GLN A 102 13.72 -8.82 14.05
CA GLN A 102 13.45 -9.46 12.77
C GLN A 102 11.92 -9.52 12.68
N PRO A 103 11.29 -9.10 11.57
CA PRO A 103 9.87 -9.35 11.43
C PRO A 103 9.72 -10.85 11.67
N TYR A 104 9.01 -11.21 12.74
CA TYR A 104 8.65 -12.59 12.97
C TYR A 104 8.10 -13.09 11.63
N THR A 105 8.49 -14.28 11.21
CA THR A 105 7.88 -14.92 10.02
C THR A 105 6.35 -14.97 10.15
N ASP A 106 5.86 -14.83 11.37
CA ASP A 106 4.47 -14.62 11.75
C ASP A 106 4.20 -13.16 12.19
N ASN A 107 3.87 -12.29 11.24
CA ASN A 107 3.38 -10.91 11.52
C ASN A 107 1.93 -10.92 12.07
N ALA A 108 1.58 -11.85 12.96
CA ALA A 108 0.30 -11.83 13.65
C ALA A 108 0.27 -10.63 14.62
N ASN A 109 -0.46 -9.57 14.27
CA ASN A 109 -0.79 -8.50 15.19
C ASN A 109 -1.51 -9.09 16.40
N LYS A 110 -0.83 -9.20 17.55
CA LYS A 110 -1.46 -9.42 18.86
C LYS A 110 -1.57 -8.06 19.55
N PRO A 111 -2.71 -7.35 19.43
CA PRO A 111 -2.87 -6.06 20.09
C PRO A 111 -2.84 -6.23 21.62
N GLU A 112 -1.93 -5.53 22.31
CA GLU A 112 -1.84 -5.52 23.78
C GLU A 112 -2.98 -4.75 24.46
N LYS A 113 -3.75 -3.98 23.68
CA LYS A 113 -4.98 -3.34 24.15
C LYS A 113 -6.16 -3.92 23.40
N SER A 114 -7.10 -4.49 24.16
CA SER A 114 -8.44 -4.82 23.68
C SER A 114 -9.02 -3.61 22.96
N ALA A 115 -9.50 -3.79 21.73
CA ALA A 115 -10.16 -2.73 20.99
C ALA A 115 -11.28 -2.16 21.86
N GLU A 116 -11.16 -0.89 22.26
CA GLU A 116 -12.09 -0.22 23.20
C GLU A 116 -13.49 -0.03 22.63
N ASN A 117 -13.78 -0.57 21.45
CA ASN A 117 -15.13 -0.84 20.98
C ASN A 117 -15.10 -2.14 20.17
N ALA A 118 -15.81 -3.15 20.67
CA ALA A 118 -16.03 -4.38 19.91
C ALA A 118 -16.77 -4.02 18.61
N LEU A 119 -16.04 -4.09 17.50
CA LEU A 119 -16.66 -4.21 16.19
C LEU A 119 -17.59 -5.41 16.25
N LYS A 120 -18.87 -5.21 15.90
CA LYS A 120 -19.89 -6.26 15.87
C LYS A 120 -19.29 -7.49 15.16
N PRO A 121 -19.34 -8.69 15.78
CA PRO A 121 -18.73 -9.87 15.19
C PRO A 121 -19.37 -10.11 13.82
N ALA A 122 -18.51 -10.23 12.81
CA ALA A 122 -18.92 -10.79 11.53
C ALA A 122 -19.34 -12.25 11.80
N PRO A 123 -20.46 -12.72 11.22
CA PRO A 123 -20.88 -14.10 11.40
C PRO A 123 -19.77 -15.04 10.91
N GLU A 124 -19.45 -16.02 11.75
CA GLU A 124 -18.39 -16.99 11.57
C GLU A 124 -18.61 -17.80 10.28
N ALA A 125 -17.57 -17.92 9.47
CA ALA A 125 -17.55 -18.79 8.31
C ALA A 125 -17.49 -20.25 8.81
N VAL A 126 -18.66 -20.88 8.88
CA VAL A 126 -18.78 -22.33 8.99
C VAL A 126 -18.44 -22.92 7.62
N CYS A 127 -17.37 -23.70 7.57
CA CYS A 127 -17.03 -24.53 6.42
C CYS A 127 -17.90 -25.80 6.45
N ASP A 128 -19.18 -25.66 6.09
CA ASP A 128 -20.05 -26.78 5.74
C ASP A 128 -20.90 -26.36 4.52
N GLU A 129 -20.85 -27.13 3.43
CA GLU A 129 -21.92 -27.23 2.41
C GLU A 129 -22.38 -25.90 1.72
N ASN A 130 -21.50 -24.96 1.37
CA ASN A 130 -21.92 -23.60 0.97
C ASN A 130 -21.92 -23.25 -0.55
N PHE A 131 -22.32 -24.17 -1.44
CA PHE A 131 -22.72 -23.75 -2.80
C PHE A 131 -24.03 -22.96 -2.80
N LEU A 132 -24.89 -23.19 -1.79
CA LEU A 132 -26.18 -22.51 -1.63
C LEU A 132 -26.06 -21.08 -1.08
N ASP A 133 -25.04 -20.80 -0.26
CA ASP A 133 -24.88 -19.48 0.38
C ASP A 133 -24.34 -18.44 -0.61
N GLY A 134 -23.43 -18.85 -1.51
CA GLY A 134 -22.95 -18.00 -2.61
C GLY A 134 -24.07 -17.56 -3.54
N ASP A 135 -24.90 -18.50 -4.01
CA ASP A 135 -26.03 -18.23 -4.90
C ASP A 135 -27.09 -17.33 -4.24
N ARG A 136 -27.32 -17.48 -2.92
CA ARG A 136 -28.22 -16.61 -2.14
C ARG A 136 -27.68 -15.18 -2.00
N VAL A 137 -26.37 -15.02 -1.80
CA VAL A 137 -25.71 -13.70 -1.75
C VAL A 137 -25.78 -13.02 -3.12
N LEU A 138 -25.50 -13.75 -4.19
CA LEU A 138 -25.64 -13.28 -5.58
C LEU A 138 -27.07 -12.82 -5.88
N TRP A 139 -28.09 -13.60 -5.47
CA TRP A 139 -29.49 -13.20 -5.65
C TRP A 139 -29.87 -11.91 -4.91
N ARG A 140 -29.43 -11.73 -3.66
CA ARG A 140 -29.65 -10.46 -2.93
C ARG A 140 -28.99 -9.27 -3.61
N LEU A 141 -27.82 -9.48 -4.22
CA LEU A 141 -27.10 -8.45 -4.93
C LEU A 141 -27.85 -8.07 -6.22
N ILE A 142 -28.41 -9.04 -6.94
CA ILE A 142 -29.32 -8.81 -8.07
C ILE A 142 -30.57 -8.05 -7.63
N GLN A 143 -31.21 -8.42 -6.53
CA GLN A 143 -32.40 -7.71 -6.05
C GLN A 143 -32.11 -6.24 -5.67
N ARG A 144 -30.96 -5.96 -5.05
CA ARG A 144 -30.58 -4.60 -4.63
C ARG A 144 -30.12 -3.70 -5.77
N PHE A 145 -29.37 -4.23 -6.73
CA PHE A 145 -28.76 -3.44 -7.79
C PHE A 145 -29.45 -3.60 -9.15
N GLY A 146 -30.42 -4.51 -9.23
CA GLY A 146 -31.14 -4.86 -10.44
C GLY A 146 -32.56 -4.32 -10.53
N GLU A 147 -33.03 -3.57 -9.53
CA GLU A 147 -34.36 -2.97 -9.57
C GLU A 147 -34.48 -2.02 -10.78
N GLY A 148 -35.38 -2.33 -11.70
CA GLY A 148 -35.59 -1.58 -12.95
C GLY A 148 -34.60 -1.89 -14.09
N LYS A 149 -33.68 -2.86 -13.94
CA LYS A 149 -32.72 -3.25 -14.99
C LYS A 149 -33.21 -4.44 -15.80
N SER A 150 -32.85 -4.47 -17.08
CA SER A 150 -33.12 -5.62 -17.97
C SER A 150 -32.20 -6.80 -17.64
N ASP A 151 -32.62 -8.02 -17.97
CA ASP A 151 -31.85 -9.24 -17.72
C ASP A 151 -30.43 -9.18 -18.32
N SER A 152 -30.27 -8.58 -19.50
CA SER A 152 -28.95 -8.37 -20.10
C SER A 152 -28.07 -7.44 -19.26
N ALA A 153 -28.62 -6.38 -18.67
CA ALA A 153 -27.90 -5.47 -17.79
C ALA A 153 -27.57 -6.11 -16.44
N LEU A 154 -28.39 -7.03 -15.94
CA LEU A 154 -28.06 -7.81 -14.75
C LEU A 154 -26.84 -8.70 -15.01
N VAL A 155 -26.80 -9.38 -16.15
CA VAL A 155 -25.70 -10.27 -16.51
C VAL A 155 -24.39 -9.51 -16.72
N THR A 156 -24.43 -8.36 -17.40
CA THR A 156 -23.21 -7.60 -17.74
C THR A 156 -22.76 -6.65 -16.63
N GLU A 157 -23.65 -5.90 -16.00
CA GLU A 157 -23.29 -4.84 -15.05
C GLU A 157 -23.24 -5.33 -13.61
N VAL A 158 -24.14 -6.25 -13.23
CA VAL A 158 -24.24 -6.73 -11.84
C VAL A 158 -23.37 -7.98 -11.64
N LEU A 159 -23.41 -8.92 -12.59
CA LEU A 159 -22.65 -10.16 -12.52
C LEU A 159 -21.30 -10.11 -13.25
N GLY A 160 -21.08 -9.12 -14.12
CA GLY A 160 -19.80 -8.90 -14.80
C GLY A 160 -19.49 -9.87 -15.94
N PHE A 161 -20.47 -10.63 -16.44
CA PHE A 161 -20.28 -11.56 -17.56
C PHE A 161 -20.42 -10.85 -18.90
N THR A 162 -19.32 -10.78 -19.67
CA THR A 162 -19.28 -10.13 -20.99
C THR A 162 -18.62 -11.01 -22.06
N GLY A 163 -18.93 -10.75 -23.33
CA GLY A 163 -18.29 -11.43 -24.47
C GLY A 163 -18.58 -12.93 -24.50
N LYS A 164 -17.53 -13.75 -24.65
CA LYS A 164 -17.67 -15.22 -24.75
C LYS A 164 -18.27 -15.88 -23.50
N ARG A 165 -18.27 -15.19 -22.36
CA ARG A 165 -18.81 -15.69 -21.09
C ARG A 165 -20.24 -15.20 -20.80
N TYR A 166 -20.84 -14.44 -21.71
CA TYR A 166 -22.21 -13.93 -21.52
C TYR A 166 -23.24 -15.06 -21.38
N SER A 167 -23.10 -16.12 -22.19
CA SER A 167 -23.98 -17.31 -22.12
C SER A 167 -23.92 -18.01 -20.75
N GLU A 168 -22.74 -18.06 -20.11
CA GLU A 168 -22.57 -18.59 -18.74
C GLU A 168 -23.38 -17.75 -17.74
N GLY A 169 -23.34 -16.43 -17.87
CA GLY A 169 -24.06 -15.51 -16.99
C GLY A 169 -25.58 -15.57 -17.14
N VAL A 170 -26.09 -15.81 -18.35
CA VAL A 170 -27.53 -16.03 -18.59
C VAL A 170 -28.01 -17.30 -17.89
N VAL A 171 -27.28 -18.41 -18.05
CA VAL A 171 -27.62 -19.69 -17.39
C VAL A 171 -27.60 -19.56 -15.86
N LEU A 172 -26.63 -18.82 -15.33
CA LEU A 172 -26.54 -18.52 -13.91
C LEU A 172 -27.74 -17.70 -13.43
N LEU A 173 -28.12 -16.65 -14.16
CA LEU A 173 -29.26 -15.81 -13.81
C LEU A 173 -30.58 -16.58 -13.84
N GLU A 174 -30.80 -17.43 -14.84
CA GLU A 174 -31.98 -18.30 -14.92
C GLU A 174 -32.04 -19.29 -13.76
N ARG A 175 -30.91 -19.88 -13.39
CA ARG A 175 -30.82 -20.78 -12.22
C ARG A 175 -31.20 -20.06 -10.94
N LEU A 176 -30.68 -18.85 -10.72
CA LEU A 176 -30.97 -18.05 -9.54
C LEU A 176 -32.44 -17.61 -9.48
N LYS A 177 -33.02 -17.20 -10.62
CA LYS A 177 -34.46 -16.88 -10.71
C LYS A 177 -35.33 -18.10 -10.38
N LYS A 178 -34.99 -19.28 -10.89
CA LYS A 178 -35.75 -20.51 -10.60
C LYS A 178 -35.66 -20.92 -9.13
N GLN A 179 -34.54 -20.63 -8.47
CA GLN A 179 -34.28 -21.05 -7.10
C GLN A 179 -34.79 -20.06 -6.05
N PHE A 180 -34.79 -18.76 -6.33
CA PHE A 180 -35.09 -17.70 -5.36
C PHE A 180 -36.06 -16.61 -5.85
N GLY A 181 -36.54 -16.68 -7.09
CA GLY A 181 -37.43 -15.69 -7.71
C GLY A 181 -38.93 -15.99 -7.54
N GLY A 182 -39.28 -16.88 -6.61
CA GLY A 182 -40.66 -17.08 -6.15
C GLY A 182 -41.10 -16.03 -5.14
#